data_AF-A0A945CFV1-F1
#
_entry.id   AF-A0A945CFV1-F1
#
_cell.length_a   1.000
_cell.length_b   1.000
_cell.length_c   1.000
_cell.angle_alpha   90.00
_cell.angle_beta   90.00
_cell.angle_gamma   90.00
#
_symmetry.space_group_name_H-M   'P 1'
#
loop_
_entity.id
_entity.type
_entity.pdbx_description
1 polymer ?
#
loop_
_entity_poly.entity_id
_entity_poly.type
_entity_poly.pdbx_seq_one_letter_code
_entity_poly.pdbx_strand_id
1 'polypeptide(L)'
;MTDFIDVRTLPGTAVTDIVRGQGYFPVIAGLGGSECLVVLRGGAGHIGLEGRLDAVHSTDGGATWEQPITIADSERDDRNPALGRAADGALILAYHWQGSYDAEGNWAPDSRKADTKIICSRDNGQTWSEDHLLDFTPINGASPFGKIRCDADGTLYMPIYGGGQALPGLTPGVTTGEATSPTYLLRSDDNGATWTDPILVALGLNEADLLILP
;
A
#
# COMPACT_ATOMS: atom_id res chain seq x y z
N MET A 1 -33.48 -2.42 -5.42
CA MET A 1 -32.93 -1.49 -4.40
C MET A 1 -32.15 -2.35 -3.43
N THR A 2 -30.84 -2.21 -3.40
CA THR A 2 -30.00 -2.86 -2.39
C THR A 2 -29.99 -1.95 -1.17
N ASP A 3 -30.50 -2.44 -0.05
CA ASP A 3 -30.41 -1.76 1.23
C ASP A 3 -28.94 -1.60 1.61
N PHE A 4 -28.52 -0.36 1.89
CA PHE A 4 -27.16 -0.09 2.35
C PHE A 4 -27.04 -0.52 3.82
N ILE A 5 -25.95 -1.22 4.14
CA ILE A 5 -25.59 -1.49 5.53
C ILE A 5 -24.82 -0.28 6.06
N ASP A 6 -25.43 0.49 6.97
CA ASP A 6 -24.69 1.51 7.72
C ASP A 6 -23.99 0.86 8.91
N VAL A 7 -22.70 0.58 8.75
CA VAL A 7 -21.86 -0.06 9.76
C VAL A 7 -21.84 0.69 11.11
N ARG A 8 -22.12 2.01 11.10
CA ARG A 8 -22.16 2.84 12.32
C ARG A 8 -23.37 2.55 13.20
N THR A 9 -24.41 1.93 12.64
CA THR A 9 -25.65 1.59 13.35
C THR A 9 -25.63 0.19 13.94
N LEU A 10 -24.61 -0.62 13.62
CA LEU A 10 -24.51 -1.98 14.12
C LEU A 10 -24.19 -1.98 15.64
N PRO A 11 -24.78 -2.91 16.42
CA PRO A 11 -24.46 -3.04 17.84
C PRO A 11 -22.97 -3.27 18.08
N GLY A 12 -22.39 -2.53 19.03
CA GLY A 12 -20.96 -2.63 19.35
C GLY A 12 -20.04 -1.79 18.46
N THR A 13 -20.56 -1.04 17.49
CA THR A 13 -19.75 -0.08 16.73
C THR A 13 -19.41 1.14 17.56
N ALA A 14 -18.13 1.52 17.57
CA ALA A 14 -17.64 2.79 18.07
C ALA A 14 -17.02 3.60 16.92
N VAL A 15 -17.01 4.93 17.05
CA VAL A 15 -16.33 5.84 16.13
C VAL A 15 -15.27 6.59 16.92
N THR A 16 -14.03 6.46 16.48
CA THR A 16 -12.88 7.13 17.08
C THR A 16 -12.12 7.87 15.99
N ASP A 17 -11.85 9.15 16.21
CA ASP A 17 -11.01 9.95 15.31
C ASP A 17 -9.54 9.69 15.66
N ILE A 18 -8.83 8.96 14.78
CA ILE A 18 -7.42 8.60 14.96
C ILE A 18 -6.51 9.80 14.62
N VAL A 19 -6.81 10.49 13.52
CA VAL A 19 -6.09 11.68 13.03
C VAL A 19 -7.09 12.69 12.46
N ARG A 20 -6.74 13.99 12.48
CA ARG A 20 -7.54 15.07 11.86
C ARG A 20 -6.70 15.88 10.88
N GLY A 21 -7.29 16.28 9.76
CA GLY A 21 -6.61 17.06 8.73
C GLY A 21 -5.61 16.28 7.87
N GLN A 22 -5.50 14.97 8.11
CA GLN A 22 -4.67 14.01 7.39
C GLN A 22 -5.37 12.64 7.40
N GLY A 23 -4.70 11.56 6.98
CA GLY A 23 -5.29 10.21 7.04
C GLY A 23 -5.82 9.69 5.71
N TYR A 24 -5.21 10.06 4.59
CA TYR A 24 -5.60 9.52 3.30
C TYR A 24 -5.08 8.09 3.13
N PHE A 25 -5.79 7.29 2.32
CA PHE A 25 -5.33 5.97 1.89
C PHE A 25 -4.94 5.00 3.03
N PRO A 26 -5.76 4.83 4.09
CA PRO A 26 -5.39 4.01 5.23
C PRO A 26 -5.37 2.52 4.87
N VAL A 27 -4.34 1.81 5.34
CA VAL A 27 -4.22 0.35 5.25
C VAL A 27 -3.89 -0.21 6.63
N ILE A 28 -4.75 -1.12 7.11
CA ILE A 28 -4.60 -1.76 8.42
C ILE A 28 -3.80 -3.07 8.34
N ALA A 29 -3.10 -3.50 9.38
CA ALA A 29 -2.52 -4.84 9.54
C ALA A 29 -2.84 -5.36 10.94
N GLY A 30 -3.26 -6.62 11.04
CA GLY A 30 -3.42 -7.30 12.32
C GLY A 30 -2.08 -7.87 12.78
N LEU A 31 -1.69 -7.57 14.02
CA LEU A 31 -0.41 -7.96 14.60
C LEU A 31 -0.52 -9.22 15.48
N GLY A 32 -1.75 -9.59 15.85
CA GLY A 32 -2.08 -10.76 16.66
C GLY A 32 -2.95 -10.37 17.85
N GLY A 33 -3.83 -11.28 18.28
CA GLY A 33 -4.81 -10.95 19.31
C GLY A 33 -5.67 -9.75 18.92
N SER A 34 -5.64 -8.70 19.74
CA SER A 34 -6.36 -7.44 19.51
C SER A 34 -5.47 -6.32 18.97
N GLU A 35 -4.18 -6.58 18.70
CA GLU A 35 -3.25 -5.57 18.23
C GLU A 35 -3.39 -5.33 16.72
N CYS A 36 -3.39 -4.07 16.32
CA CYS A 36 -3.35 -3.68 14.92
C CYS A 36 -2.54 -2.40 14.71
N LEU A 37 -2.06 -2.26 13.49
CA LEU A 37 -1.37 -1.07 12.98
C LEU A 37 -2.13 -0.54 11.77
N VAL A 38 -2.27 0.78 11.66
CA VAL A 38 -2.76 1.45 10.45
C VAL A 38 -1.65 2.32 9.89
N VAL A 39 -1.29 2.11 8.63
CA VAL A 39 -0.46 3.05 7.86
C VAL A 39 -1.38 3.95 7.05
N LEU A 40 -1.12 5.25 7.09
CA LEU A 40 -1.91 6.27 6.41
C LEU A 40 -1.00 7.35 5.82
N ARG A 41 -1.52 8.10 4.86
CA ARG A 41 -0.83 9.26 4.31
C ARG A 41 -1.11 10.51 5.13
N GLY A 42 -0.04 11.21 5.46
CA GLY A 42 -0.02 12.51 6.13
C GLY A 42 0.71 13.58 5.32
N GLY A 43 0.89 14.75 5.95
CA GLY A 43 1.72 15.86 5.46
C GLY A 43 1.17 16.68 4.29
N ALA A 44 0.32 16.10 3.43
CA ALA A 44 -0.34 16.82 2.34
C ALA A 44 -1.76 16.30 2.05
N GLY A 45 -2.44 16.89 1.05
CA GLY A 45 -3.77 16.48 0.57
C GLY A 45 -3.77 15.19 -0.25
N HIS A 46 -4.62 15.03 -1.26
CA HIS A 46 -4.58 13.84 -2.12
C HIS A 46 -3.23 13.68 -2.87
N ILE A 47 -2.55 14.79 -3.17
CA ILE A 47 -1.24 14.88 -3.83
C ILE A 47 -0.48 16.04 -3.17
N GLY A 48 0.85 15.96 -3.11
CA GLY A 48 1.71 17.09 -2.71
C GLY A 48 3.08 16.64 -2.24
N LEU A 49 4.10 17.48 -2.45
CA LEU A 49 5.49 17.17 -2.17
C LEU A 49 5.77 16.90 -0.68
N GLU A 50 4.97 17.47 0.22
CA GLU A 50 5.01 17.20 1.68
C GLU A 50 4.31 15.88 2.06
N GLY A 51 3.96 15.04 1.09
CA GLY A 51 3.34 13.74 1.30
C GLY A 51 4.28 12.79 2.03
N ARG A 52 3.81 12.28 3.17
CA ARG A 52 4.54 11.34 4.01
C ARG A 52 3.64 10.18 4.45
N LEU A 53 4.20 9.12 5.01
CA LEU A 53 3.45 8.03 5.62
C LEU A 53 3.63 8.02 7.14
N ASP A 54 2.50 7.96 7.85
CA ASP A 54 2.44 7.81 9.29
C ASP A 54 1.81 6.44 9.65
N ALA A 55 2.26 5.85 10.76
CA ALA A 55 1.73 4.64 11.36
C ALA A 55 1.03 4.97 12.69
N VAL A 56 -0.11 4.32 12.96
CA VAL A 56 -0.84 4.44 14.23
C VAL A 56 -1.21 3.07 14.77
N HIS A 57 -0.92 2.84 16.04
CA HIS A 57 -1.10 1.57 16.72
C HIS A 57 -2.35 1.53 17.59
N SER A 58 -2.96 0.35 17.71
CA SER A 58 -3.92 0.01 18.74
C SER A 58 -3.59 -1.37 19.32
N THR A 59 -3.73 -1.51 20.64
CA THR A 59 -3.49 -2.77 21.37
C THR A 59 -4.77 -3.40 21.92
N ASP A 60 -5.91 -2.75 21.71
CA ASP A 60 -7.20 -3.10 22.32
C ASP A 60 -8.33 -3.28 21.30
N GLY A 61 -7.98 -3.66 20.07
CA GLY A 61 -8.96 -3.96 19.01
C GLY A 61 -9.51 -2.71 18.34
N GLY A 62 -8.78 -1.60 18.38
CA GLY A 62 -9.17 -0.31 17.79
C GLY A 62 -10.03 0.56 18.70
N ALA A 63 -10.13 0.24 20.00
CA ALA A 63 -10.88 1.05 20.96
C ALA A 63 -10.11 2.33 21.34
N THR A 64 -8.80 2.21 21.53
CA THR A 64 -7.87 3.32 21.71
C THR A 64 -6.70 3.22 20.74
N TRP A 65 -6.10 4.38 20.44
CA TRP A 65 -5.03 4.51 19.45
C TRP A 65 -3.90 5.36 20.03
N GLU A 66 -2.67 4.98 19.72
CA GLU A 66 -1.47 5.74 20.07
C GLU A 66 -1.35 7.00 19.20
N GLN A 67 -0.37 7.86 19.52
CA GLN A 67 -0.05 8.97 18.63
C GLN A 67 0.59 8.46 17.34
N PRO A 68 0.30 9.08 16.18
CA PRO A 68 0.95 8.71 14.93
C PRO A 68 2.47 8.87 15.00
N ILE A 69 3.19 7.91 14.45
CA ILE A 69 4.63 8.00 14.20
C ILE A 69 4.87 8.11 12.70
N THR A 70 5.79 8.98 12.28
CA THR A 70 6.18 9.08 10.87
C THR A 70 7.14 7.95 10.52
N ILE A 71 6.85 7.21 9.45
CA ILE A 71 7.60 6.02 9.03
C ILE A 71 8.25 6.17 7.65
N ALA A 72 7.79 7.10 6.82
CA ALA A 72 8.46 7.53 5.61
C ALA A 72 8.16 9.02 5.37
N ASP A 73 9.21 9.83 5.24
CA ASP A 73 9.14 11.29 5.03
C ASP A 73 10.41 11.72 4.28
N SER A 74 10.35 11.60 2.97
CA SER A 74 11.47 11.87 2.06
C SER A 74 11.33 13.23 1.39
N GLU A 75 12.27 13.54 0.49
CA GLU A 75 12.23 14.77 -0.31
C GLU A 75 11.19 14.72 -1.45
N ARG A 76 10.45 13.62 -1.60
CA ARG A 76 9.41 13.41 -2.61
C ARG A 76 8.07 13.06 -1.94
N ASP A 77 6.99 13.07 -2.73
CA ASP A 77 5.66 12.67 -2.26
C ASP A 77 5.60 11.16 -2.02
N ASP A 78 5.77 10.75 -0.75
CA ASP A 78 5.61 9.38 -0.29
C ASP A 78 4.13 9.06 -0.13
N ARG A 79 3.66 8.05 -0.87
CA ARG A 79 2.21 7.81 -0.98
C ARG A 79 1.84 6.37 -1.33
N ASN A 80 0.54 6.13 -1.30
CA ASN A 80 -0.11 4.90 -1.72
C ASN A 80 0.51 3.67 -1.00
N PRO A 81 0.35 3.55 0.33
CA PRO A 81 0.92 2.44 1.07
C PRO A 81 0.26 1.11 0.67
N ALA A 82 1.08 0.08 0.46
CA ALA A 82 0.66 -1.32 0.47
C ALA A 82 1.29 -2.04 1.66
N LEU A 83 0.46 -2.56 2.56
CA LEU A 83 0.91 -3.13 3.84
C LEU A 83 0.42 -4.57 3.99
N GLY A 84 1.29 -5.44 4.50
CA GLY A 84 0.92 -6.78 4.93
C GLY A 84 1.92 -7.39 5.89
N ARG A 85 1.60 -8.60 6.36
CA ARG A 85 2.42 -9.35 7.29
C ARG A 85 2.92 -10.63 6.62
N ALA A 86 4.23 -10.83 6.63
CA ALA A 86 4.90 -12.00 6.11
C ALA A 86 4.73 -13.22 7.03
N ALA A 87 5.08 -14.41 6.52
CA ALA A 87 4.96 -15.66 7.28
C ALA A 87 5.89 -15.70 8.50
N ASP A 88 7.06 -15.05 8.43
CA ASP A 88 7.98 -14.86 9.56
C ASP A 88 7.49 -13.83 10.60
N GLY A 89 6.34 -13.20 10.34
CA GLY A 89 5.72 -12.22 11.20
C GLY A 89 6.15 -10.78 10.93
N ALA A 90 7.13 -10.53 10.04
CA ALA A 90 7.54 -9.18 9.67
C ALA A 90 6.42 -8.42 8.98
N LEU A 91 6.34 -7.11 9.21
CA LEU A 91 5.49 -6.22 8.43
C LEU A 91 6.26 -5.75 7.21
N ILE A 92 5.64 -5.84 6.05
CA ILE A 92 6.18 -5.34 4.78
C ILE A 92 5.32 -4.17 4.34
N LEU A 93 5.96 -3.03 4.08
CA LEU A 93 5.34 -1.85 3.50
C LEU A 93 6.03 -1.53 2.19
N ALA A 94 5.26 -1.48 1.12
CA ALA A 94 5.66 -0.88 -0.14
C ALA A 94 4.93 0.46 -0.33
N TYR A 95 5.59 1.44 -0.94
CA TYR A 95 4.99 2.73 -1.21
C TYR A 95 5.55 3.36 -2.48
N HIS A 96 4.77 4.25 -3.06
CA HIS A 96 5.14 4.99 -4.25
C HIS A 96 5.94 6.23 -3.87
N TRP A 97 7.13 6.38 -4.47
CA TRP A 97 8.05 7.48 -4.24
C TRP A 97 7.97 8.47 -5.42
N GLN A 98 7.04 9.42 -5.33
CA GLN A 98 6.62 10.24 -6.46
C GLN A 98 7.41 11.55 -6.57
N GLY A 99 8.24 11.68 -7.59
CA GLY A 99 9.09 12.83 -7.87
C GLY A 99 8.67 13.67 -9.08
N SER A 100 7.47 13.47 -9.64
CA SER A 100 6.98 14.19 -10.81
C SER A 100 6.49 15.59 -10.47
N TYR A 101 7.43 16.40 -9.99
CA TYR A 101 7.25 17.81 -9.64
C TYR A 101 8.34 18.65 -10.32
N ASP A 102 8.02 19.89 -10.66
CA ASP A 102 9.00 20.88 -11.13
C ASP A 102 9.85 21.43 -9.98
N ALA A 103 10.80 22.32 -10.28
CA ALA A 103 11.70 22.88 -9.28
C ALA A 103 10.98 23.77 -8.25
N GLU A 104 9.79 24.26 -8.61
CA GLU A 104 8.90 25.07 -7.79
C GLU A 104 7.90 24.21 -6.99
N GLY A 105 7.93 22.88 -7.13
CA GLY A 105 7.07 21.94 -6.42
C GLY A 105 5.68 21.77 -7.03
N ASN A 106 5.45 22.24 -8.26
CA ASN A 106 4.19 22.02 -8.96
C ASN A 106 4.18 20.65 -9.64
N TRP A 107 2.99 20.04 -9.74
CA TRP A 107 2.79 18.77 -10.40
C TRP A 107 3.24 18.80 -11.87
N ALA A 108 4.19 17.93 -12.24
CA ALA A 108 4.82 17.84 -13.55
C ALA A 108 4.82 16.38 -14.06
N PRO A 109 3.65 15.84 -14.44
CA PRO A 109 3.44 14.41 -14.71
C PRO A 109 4.28 13.85 -15.87
N ASP A 110 4.66 14.69 -16.83
CA ASP A 110 5.45 14.27 -17.99
C ASP A 110 6.90 13.90 -17.64
N SER A 111 7.39 14.32 -16.46
CA SER A 111 8.73 13.95 -16.01
C SER A 111 8.86 12.47 -15.64
N ARG A 112 7.74 11.80 -15.32
CA ARG A 112 7.65 10.35 -15.00
C ARG A 112 8.71 9.89 -14.00
N LYS A 113 9.05 10.75 -13.04
CA LYS A 113 10.01 10.46 -11.98
C LYS A 113 9.27 9.77 -10.86
N ALA A 114 9.28 8.45 -10.87
CA ALA A 114 8.69 7.67 -9.79
C ALA A 114 9.49 6.39 -9.61
N ASP A 115 9.61 5.98 -8.36
CA ASP A 115 10.11 4.67 -7.99
C ASP A 115 9.13 4.02 -7.00
N THR A 116 9.29 2.73 -6.78
CA THR A 116 8.58 1.99 -5.72
C THR A 116 9.59 1.64 -4.65
N LYS A 117 9.32 2.01 -3.40
CA LYS A 117 10.16 1.73 -2.24
C LYS A 117 9.54 0.66 -1.36
N ILE A 118 10.39 -0.10 -0.67
CA ILE A 118 10.02 -1.19 0.22
C ILE A 118 10.80 -1.02 1.52
N ILE A 119 10.08 -1.10 2.64
CA ILE A 119 10.63 -1.15 4.00
C ILE A 119 9.97 -2.30 4.77
N CYS A 120 10.66 -2.82 5.77
CA CYS A 120 10.10 -3.83 6.66
C CYS A 120 10.27 -3.46 8.13
N SER A 121 9.37 -3.98 8.96
CA SER A 121 9.47 -3.93 10.41
C SER A 121 9.47 -5.35 10.99
N ARG A 122 10.36 -5.59 11.95
CA ARG A 122 10.49 -6.87 12.67
C ARG A 122 10.07 -6.78 14.14
N ASP A 123 9.59 -5.63 14.57
CA ASP A 123 9.17 -5.31 15.93
C ASP A 123 7.75 -4.76 15.98
N ASN A 124 6.89 -5.32 15.12
CA ASN A 124 5.47 -4.99 14.98
C ASN A 124 5.17 -3.56 14.51
N GLY A 125 6.13 -2.84 13.93
CA GLY A 125 5.91 -1.49 13.39
C GLY A 125 6.53 -0.36 14.24
N GLN A 126 7.25 -0.71 15.31
CA GLN A 126 7.94 0.26 16.16
C GLN A 126 9.15 0.89 15.45
N THR A 127 9.91 0.09 14.71
CA THR A 127 11.01 0.53 13.86
C THR A 127 10.92 -0.09 12.47
N TRP A 128 11.49 0.61 11.50
CA TRP A 128 11.47 0.23 10.09
C TRP A 128 12.89 0.23 9.53
N SER A 129 13.15 -0.67 8.60
CA SER A 129 14.43 -0.76 7.89
C SER A 129 14.70 0.49 7.06
N GLU A 130 15.95 0.66 6.61
CA GLU A 130 16.23 1.53 5.46
C GLU A 130 15.40 1.09 4.25
N ASP A 131 15.03 2.05 3.42
CA ASP A 131 14.31 1.77 2.19
C ASP A 131 15.21 1.16 1.12
N HIS A 132 14.65 0.23 0.36
CA HIS A 132 15.23 -0.20 -0.89
C HIS A 132 14.21 -0.09 -2.02
N LEU A 133 14.71 0.03 -3.24
CA LEU A 133 13.87 0.06 -4.42
C LEU A 133 13.29 -1.33 -4.71
N LEU A 134 12.11 -1.35 -5.33
CA LEU A 134 11.55 -2.54 -5.95
C LEU A 134 12.55 -3.09 -6.97
N ASP A 135 12.98 -4.32 -6.74
CA ASP A 135 13.98 -5.04 -7.53
C ASP A 135 13.43 -5.55 -8.86
N PHE A 136 12.11 -5.75 -8.96
CA PHE A 136 11.43 -6.01 -10.22
C PHE A 136 11.34 -4.76 -11.09
N THR A 137 12.47 -4.44 -11.73
CA THR A 137 12.65 -3.25 -12.56
C THR A 137 11.61 -3.01 -13.66
N PRO A 138 10.97 -4.03 -14.31
CA PRO A 138 10.01 -3.77 -15.39
C PRO A 138 8.79 -2.93 -14.99
N ILE A 139 8.44 -2.87 -13.70
CA ILE A 139 7.33 -2.05 -13.18
C ILE A 139 7.75 -1.23 -11.96
N ASN A 140 9.05 -1.02 -11.71
CA ASN A 140 9.47 -0.06 -10.69
C ASN A 140 8.96 1.34 -11.06
N GLY A 141 8.39 2.06 -10.08
CA GLY A 141 7.69 3.32 -10.28
C GLY A 141 6.20 3.14 -10.57
N ALA A 142 5.69 1.91 -10.65
CA ALA A 142 4.26 1.65 -10.54
C ALA A 142 3.80 1.85 -9.08
N SER A 143 2.52 2.15 -8.89
CA SER A 143 1.99 2.43 -7.56
C SER A 143 1.57 1.13 -6.87
N PRO A 144 2.24 0.71 -5.78
CA PRO A 144 1.63 -0.22 -4.85
C PRO A 144 0.43 0.47 -4.19
N PHE A 145 -0.60 -0.27 -3.81
CA PHE A 145 -1.63 0.24 -2.88
C PHE A 145 -2.50 -0.90 -2.35
N GLY A 146 -2.81 -0.88 -1.05
CA GLY A 146 -3.77 -1.80 -0.44
C GLY A 146 -3.10 -2.91 0.38
N LYS A 147 -3.68 -4.11 0.38
CA LYS A 147 -3.23 -5.19 1.26
C LYS A 147 -2.22 -6.08 0.57
N ILE A 148 -1.05 -6.24 1.16
CA ILE A 148 -0.17 -7.37 0.84
C ILE A 148 -0.73 -8.60 1.56
N ARG A 149 -1.04 -9.66 0.82
CA ARG A 149 -1.64 -10.90 1.35
C ARG A 149 -0.58 -12.00 1.40
N CYS A 150 -0.60 -12.82 2.45
CA CYS A 150 0.24 -14.00 2.59
C CYS A 150 -0.65 -15.25 2.46
N ASP A 151 -0.27 -16.22 1.64
CA ASP A 151 -0.97 -17.51 1.55
C ASP A 151 -0.45 -18.54 2.57
N ALA A 152 -0.97 -19.77 2.48
CA ALA A 152 -0.63 -20.86 3.39
C ALA A 152 0.80 -21.39 3.22
N ASP A 153 1.40 -21.19 2.04
CA ASP A 153 2.78 -21.59 1.74
C ASP A 153 3.79 -20.48 2.12
N GLY A 154 3.28 -19.30 2.49
CA GLY A 154 4.08 -18.15 2.90
C GLY A 154 4.39 -17.17 1.77
N THR A 155 3.84 -17.38 0.57
CA THR A 155 4.01 -16.47 -0.56
C THR A 155 3.22 -15.19 -0.31
N LEU A 156 3.88 -14.05 -0.50
CA LEU A 156 3.26 -12.73 -0.45
C LEU A 156 2.78 -12.28 -1.82
N TYR A 157 1.65 -11.59 -1.84
CA TYR A 157 1.04 -11.01 -3.04
C TYR A 157 0.81 -9.51 -2.81
N MET A 158 1.54 -8.68 -3.53
CA MET A 158 1.42 -7.22 -3.47
C MET A 158 0.61 -6.69 -4.66
N PRO A 159 -0.54 -6.03 -4.44
CA PRO A 159 -1.22 -5.29 -5.49
C PRO A 159 -0.39 -4.06 -5.92
N ILE A 160 -0.20 -3.93 -7.23
CA ILE A 160 0.55 -2.84 -7.84
C ILE A 160 -0.03 -2.48 -9.21
N TYR A 161 -0.17 -1.20 -9.53
CA TYR A 161 -0.83 -0.75 -10.75
C TYR A 161 -0.11 0.41 -11.44
N GLY A 162 -0.36 0.56 -12.74
CA GLY A 162 0.24 1.60 -13.57
C GLY A 162 1.57 1.15 -14.18
N GLY A 163 2.53 2.07 -14.32
CA GLY A 163 3.81 1.77 -14.98
C GLY A 163 3.77 1.82 -16.52
N GLY A 164 2.66 2.30 -17.11
CA GLY A 164 2.53 2.47 -18.55
C GLY A 164 1.87 1.27 -19.24
N GLN A 165 2.53 0.69 -20.25
CA GLN A 165 1.97 -0.42 -21.01
C GLN A 165 2.06 -1.73 -20.22
N ALA A 166 1.11 -2.64 -20.48
CA ALA A 166 1.15 -3.98 -19.91
C ALA A 166 2.43 -4.73 -20.30
N LEU A 167 2.97 -5.54 -19.37
CA LEU A 167 4.12 -6.40 -19.63
C LEU A 167 3.78 -7.43 -20.73
N PRO A 168 4.69 -7.68 -21.68
CA PRO A 168 4.43 -8.61 -22.76
C PRO A 168 4.30 -10.05 -22.24
N GLY A 169 3.47 -10.85 -22.91
CA GLY A 169 3.33 -12.29 -22.61
C GLY A 169 2.41 -12.62 -21.43
N LEU A 170 1.83 -11.62 -20.75
CA LEU A 170 0.83 -11.83 -19.71
C LEU A 170 -0.58 -11.67 -20.27
N THR A 171 -1.50 -12.52 -19.82
CA THR A 171 -2.92 -12.45 -20.18
C THR A 171 -3.71 -11.88 -19.01
N PRO A 172 -4.49 -10.80 -19.20
CA PRO A 172 -5.27 -10.22 -18.11
C PRO A 172 -6.44 -11.13 -17.72
N GLY A 173 -6.74 -11.19 -16.42
CA GLY A 173 -7.97 -11.82 -15.93
C GLY A 173 -9.23 -11.06 -16.35
N VAL A 174 -9.17 -9.73 -16.36
CA VAL A 174 -10.28 -8.85 -16.75
C VAL A 174 -9.77 -7.70 -17.64
N THR A 175 -10.57 -7.27 -18.62
CA THR A 175 -10.30 -6.05 -19.41
C THR A 175 -11.55 -5.19 -19.44
N THR A 176 -11.46 -3.99 -18.89
CA THR A 176 -12.57 -3.01 -18.85
C THR A 176 -12.28 -1.74 -19.65
N GLY A 177 -11.01 -1.51 -20.02
CA GLY A 177 -10.56 -0.30 -20.72
C GLY A 177 -9.23 -0.49 -21.43
N GLU A 178 -8.57 0.62 -21.77
CA GLU A 178 -7.29 0.61 -22.47
C GLU A 178 -6.17 -0.07 -21.65
N ALA A 179 -5.19 -0.65 -22.35
CA ALA A 179 -4.07 -1.41 -21.75
C ALA A 179 -3.04 -0.55 -20.98
N THR A 180 -3.30 0.76 -20.83
CA THR A 180 -2.40 1.77 -20.25
C THR A 180 -2.46 1.84 -18.73
N SER A 181 -3.41 1.14 -18.11
CA SER A 181 -3.51 0.98 -16.65
C SER A 181 -3.54 -0.50 -16.30
N PRO A 182 -2.41 -1.21 -16.41
CA PRO A 182 -2.32 -2.58 -15.97
C PRO A 182 -2.30 -2.64 -14.44
N THR A 183 -3.00 -3.62 -13.88
CA THR A 183 -2.94 -3.97 -12.47
C THR A 183 -2.38 -5.37 -12.33
N TYR A 184 -1.40 -5.51 -11.45
CA TYR A 184 -0.70 -6.76 -11.18
C TYR A 184 -0.82 -7.18 -9.72
N LEU A 185 -0.58 -8.47 -9.49
CA LEU A 185 -0.07 -8.97 -8.23
C LEU A 185 1.39 -9.34 -8.43
N LEU A 186 2.27 -8.77 -7.61
CA LEU A 186 3.68 -9.13 -7.55
C LEU A 186 3.89 -10.14 -6.41
N ARG A 187 4.76 -11.13 -6.62
CA ARG A 187 4.98 -12.21 -5.66
C ARG A 187 6.30 -12.06 -4.93
N SER A 188 6.33 -12.50 -3.68
CA SER A 188 7.57 -12.71 -2.93
C SER A 188 7.49 -14.03 -2.17
N ASP A 189 8.50 -14.88 -2.34
CA ASP A 189 8.64 -16.17 -1.66
C ASP A 189 9.71 -16.15 -0.55
N ASP A 190 10.23 -14.95 -0.23
CA ASP A 190 11.33 -14.73 0.72
C ASP A 190 11.00 -13.68 1.79
N ASN A 191 9.72 -13.64 2.19
CA ASN A 191 9.19 -12.71 3.19
C ASN A 191 9.39 -11.22 2.81
N GLY A 192 9.23 -10.89 1.53
CA GLY A 192 9.20 -9.52 1.02
C GLY A 192 10.56 -8.93 0.69
N ALA A 193 11.64 -9.73 0.74
CA ALA A 193 12.99 -9.26 0.43
C ALA A 193 13.20 -9.04 -1.07
N THR A 194 12.65 -9.93 -1.91
CA THR A 194 12.63 -9.79 -3.37
C THR A 194 11.22 -9.96 -3.91
N TRP A 195 10.93 -9.31 -5.02
CA TRP A 195 9.63 -9.37 -5.67
C TRP A 195 9.78 -9.75 -7.13
N THR A 196 8.99 -10.71 -7.59
CA THR A 196 9.07 -11.24 -8.96
C THR A 196 7.70 -11.75 -9.44
N ASP A 197 7.69 -12.48 -10.55
CA ASP A 197 6.55 -13.25 -11.06
C ASP A 197 5.20 -12.51 -11.07
N PRO A 198 5.10 -11.43 -11.89
CA PRO A 198 3.88 -10.63 -11.99
C PRO A 198 2.71 -11.45 -12.57
N ILE A 199 1.56 -11.36 -11.90
CA ILE A 199 0.27 -11.81 -12.43
C ILE A 199 -0.49 -10.59 -12.93
N LEU A 200 -0.83 -10.52 -14.22
CA LEU A 200 -1.68 -9.47 -14.75
C LEU A 200 -3.15 -9.74 -14.37
N VAL A 201 -3.68 -8.95 -13.43
CA VAL A 201 -5.05 -9.07 -12.94
C VAL A 201 -6.02 -8.42 -13.91
N ALA A 202 -5.75 -7.17 -14.28
CA ALA A 202 -6.69 -6.39 -15.08
C ALA A 202 -6.01 -5.35 -15.98
N LEU A 203 -6.69 -5.00 -17.07
CA LEU A 203 -6.42 -3.82 -17.89
C LEU A 203 -7.60 -2.84 -17.80
N GLY A 204 -7.29 -1.56 -17.57
CA GLY A 204 -8.30 -0.50 -17.42
C GLY A 204 -8.93 -0.41 -16.03
N LEU A 205 -8.39 -1.15 -15.05
CA LEU A 205 -8.69 -1.03 -13.63
C LEU A 205 -7.40 -0.73 -12.87
N ASN A 206 -7.52 -0.12 -11.70
CA ASN A 206 -6.45 0.14 -10.74
C ASN A 206 -6.91 -0.25 -9.31
N GLU A 207 -6.02 -0.08 -8.33
CA GLU A 207 -6.33 -0.21 -6.90
C GLU A 207 -7.09 -1.51 -6.53
N ALA A 208 -6.52 -2.65 -6.89
CA ALA A 208 -7.10 -3.96 -6.57
C ALA A 208 -6.79 -4.41 -5.13
N ASP A 209 -7.68 -5.24 -4.59
CA ASP A 209 -7.40 -6.08 -3.42
C ASP A 209 -7.61 -7.55 -3.81
N LEU A 210 -7.00 -8.46 -3.06
CA LEU A 210 -7.11 -9.90 -3.22
C LEU A 210 -7.70 -10.51 -1.94
N LEU A 211 -8.58 -11.48 -2.12
CA LEU A 211 -9.01 -12.40 -1.07
C LEU A 211 -8.54 -13.81 -1.44
N ILE A 212 -7.79 -14.45 -0.55
CA ILE A 212 -7.39 -15.85 -0.67
C ILE A 212 -8.53 -16.71 -0.10
N LEU A 213 -9.05 -17.64 -0.91
CA LEU A 213 -10.13 -18.55 -0.53
C LEU A 213 -9.54 -19.87 0.00
N PRO A 214 -10.24 -20.54 0.94
CA PRO A 214 -9.83 -21.84 1.48
C PRO A 214 -9.92 -23.00 0.47
#